data_AF-A0A917FWZ3-F1
#
_entry.id   AF-A0A917FWZ3-F1
#
_cell.length_a   1.000
_cell.length_b   1.000
_cell.length_c   1.000
_cell.angle_alpha   90.00
_cell.angle_beta   90.00
_cell.angle_gamma   90.00
#
_symmetry.space_group_name_H-M   'P 1'
#
loop_
_entity.id
_entity.type
_entity.pdbx_description
1 polymer ?
#
loop_
_entity_poly.entity_id
_entity_poly.type
_entity_poly.pdbx_seq_one_letter_code
_entity_poly.pdbx_strand_id
1 'polypeptide(L)'
;MLKKHSYVERIQNLIHLKLEPCDNQPISADTLLREVWIQMDSMQMITFVVELETEFGLELPDELVGNMTGSHLTVGDLADLIKSSQERV
;
A
#
# COMPACT_ATOMS: atom_id res chain seq x y z
N MET A 1 -0.85 22.68 11.98
CA MET A 1 -1.10 22.56 10.53
C MET A 1 -1.14 21.07 10.19
N LEU A 2 -2.33 20.48 10.10
CA LEU A 2 -2.46 19.09 9.63
C LEU A 2 -2.06 19.09 8.15
N LYS A 3 -0.83 18.65 7.86
CA LYS A 3 -0.44 18.36 6.48
C LYS A 3 -1.43 17.31 5.98
N LYS A 4 -2.23 17.66 4.95
CA LYS A 4 -2.99 16.69 4.18
C LYS A 4 -1.95 15.82 3.47
N HIS A 5 -1.48 14.78 4.15
CA HIS A 5 -0.62 13.78 3.52
C HIS A 5 -1.43 13.13 2.39
N SER A 6 -0.83 13.06 1.20
CA SER A 6 -1.41 12.33 0.07
C SER A 6 -1.69 10.88 0.47
N TYR A 7 -2.69 10.23 -0.16
CA TYR A 7 -2.90 8.78 -0.01
C TYR A 7 -1.61 8.00 -0.25
N VAL A 8 -0.82 8.43 -1.24
CA VAL A 8 0.50 7.87 -1.55
C VAL A 8 1.47 7.99 -0.36
N GLU A 9 1.56 9.15 0.29
CA GLU A 9 2.45 9.34 1.45
C GLU A 9 2.07 8.45 2.63
N ARG A 10 0.77 8.23 2.84
CA ARG A 10 0.27 7.37 3.91
C ARG A 10 0.61 5.90 3.65
N ILE A 11 0.37 5.44 2.42
CA ILE A 11 0.77 4.08 1.99
C ILE A 11 2.28 3.89 2.12
N GLN A 12 3.09 4.87 1.67
CA GLN A 12 4.55 4.83 1.82
C GLN A 12 4.98 4.68 3.28
N ASN A 13 4.36 5.44 4.20
CA ASN A 13 4.65 5.32 5.62
C ASN A 13 4.31 3.92 6.16
N LEU A 14 3.17 3.35 5.78
CA LEU A 14 2.80 1.99 6.16
C LEU A 14 3.82 0.97 5.65
N ILE A 15 4.28 1.10 4.40
CA ILE A 15 5.29 0.21 3.84
C ILE A 15 6.62 0.33 4.59
N HIS A 16 7.08 1.56 4.87
CA HIS A 16 8.31 1.79 5.62
C HIS A 16 8.26 1.26 7.06
N LEU A 17 7.07 1.13 7.65
CA LEU A 17 6.91 0.50 8.97
C LEU A 17 7.06 -1.03 8.92
N LYS A 18 6.89 -1.65 7.75
CA LYS A 18 7.00 -3.11 7.56
C LYS A 18 8.35 -3.54 7.06
N LEU A 19 8.94 -2.76 6.17
CA LEU A 19 10.27 -3.06 5.65
C LEU A 19 11.32 -2.66 6.70
N GLU A 20 12.25 -3.55 6.99
CA GLU A 20 13.41 -3.19 7.81
C GLU A 20 14.19 -2.05 7.12
N PRO A 21 14.83 -1.14 7.88
CA PRO A 21 15.52 0.03 7.34
C PRO A 21 16.76 -0.28 6.48
N CYS A 22 16.94 -1.54 6.06
CA CYS A 22 18.11 -2.02 5.35
C CYS A 22 18.19 -1.50 3.90
N ASP A 23 17.06 -1.20 3.26
CA ASP A 23 17.00 -0.57 1.96
C ASP A 23 16.15 0.70 2.02
N ASN A 24 16.80 1.86 2.15
CA ASN A 24 16.18 3.18 1.97
C ASN A 24 15.83 3.41 0.48
N GLN A 25 15.25 2.42 -0.19
CA GLN A 25 14.85 2.56 -1.57
C GLN A 25 13.64 3.50 -1.57
N PRO A 26 13.72 4.66 -2.24
CA PRO A 26 12.64 5.64 -2.20
C PRO A 26 11.41 5.04 -2.86
N ILE A 27 10.41 4.70 -2.04
CA ILE A 27 9.10 4.28 -2.52
C ILE A 27 8.41 5.52 -3.06
N SER A 28 8.07 5.51 -4.34
CA SER A 28 7.39 6.59 -5.06
C SER A 28 6.02 6.12 -5.52
N ALA A 29 5.21 7.03 -6.08
CA ALA A 29 3.92 6.66 -6.66
C ALA A 29 4.09 5.64 -7.80
N ASP A 30 5.18 5.72 -8.56
CA ASP A 30 5.47 4.83 -9.69
C ASP A 30 6.08 3.48 -9.28
N THR A 31 6.39 3.29 -7.99
CA THR A 31 6.96 2.04 -7.49
C THR A 31 5.93 0.92 -7.62
N LEU A 32 6.35 -0.22 -8.17
CA LEU A 32 5.46 -1.36 -8.38
C LEU A 32 5.18 -2.04 -7.04
N LEU A 33 3.91 -2.38 -6.79
CA LEU A 33 3.51 -3.09 -5.58
C LEU A 33 4.24 -4.43 -5.45
N ARG A 34 4.51 -5.14 -6.55
CA ARG A 34 5.28 -6.39 -6.53
C ARG A 34 6.69 -6.23 -5.96
N GLU A 35 7.33 -5.08 -6.17
CA GLU A 35 8.69 -4.79 -5.66
C GLU A 35 8.68 -4.55 -4.15
N VAL A 36 7.56 -4.06 -3.63
CA VAL A 36 7.31 -3.93 -2.19
C VAL A 36 6.93 -5.29 -1.60
N TRP A 37 6.02 -6.01 -2.26
CA TRP A 37 5.47 -7.28 -1.80
C TRP A 37 6.54 -8.36 -1.65
N ILE A 38 7.50 -8.44 -2.59
CA ILE A 38 8.58 -9.43 -2.53
C ILE A 38 9.52 -9.22 -1.34
N GLN A 39 9.55 -8.02 -0.77
CA GLN A 39 10.35 -7.69 0.41
C GLN A 39 9.61 -7.98 1.72
N MET A 40 8.31 -8.29 1.66
CA MET A 40 7.48 -8.61 2.82
C MET A 40 7.31 -10.11 2.98
N ASP A 41 7.45 -10.62 4.20
CA ASP A 41 7.03 -11.98 4.51
C ASP A 41 5.50 -12.10 4.60
N SER A 42 4.98 -13.34 4.61
CA SER A 42 3.53 -13.59 4.64
C SER A 42 2.78 -12.91 5.79
N MET A 43 3.41 -12.80 6.97
CA MET A 43 2.81 -12.12 8.12
C MET A 43 2.81 -10.60 7.93
N GLN A 44 3.91 -10.04 7.41
CA GLN A 44 4.01 -8.62 7.08
C GLN A 44 2.99 -8.21 6.02
N MET A 45 2.80 -9.04 4.98
CA MET A 45 1.79 -8.80 3.93
C MET A 45 0.38 -8.75 4.51
N ILE A 46 -0.01 -9.74 5.33
CA ILE A 46 -1.34 -9.76 5.97
C ILE A 46 -1.53 -8.55 6.87
N THR A 47 -0.52 -8.24 7.69
CA THR A 47 -0.58 -7.09 8.61
C THR A 47 -0.71 -5.78 7.84
N PHE A 48 0.04 -5.62 6.75
CA PHE A 48 -0.02 -4.44 5.90
C PHE A 48 -1.40 -4.24 5.28
N VAL A 49 -2.01 -5.30 4.75
CA VAL A 49 -3.38 -5.24 4.18
C VAL A 49 -4.38 -4.81 5.25
N VAL A 50 -4.37 -5.44 6.42
CA VAL A 50 -5.29 -5.12 7.52
C VAL A 50 -5.11 -3.67 8.00
N GLU A 51 -3.87 -3.19 8.12
CA GLU A 51 -3.61 -1.81 8.51
C GLU A 51 -4.05 -0.81 7.44
N LEU A 52 -3.89 -1.14 6.16
CA LEU A 52 -4.35 -0.31 5.06
C LEU A 52 -5.89 -0.23 5.04
N GLU A 53 -6.56 -1.36 5.17
CA GLU A 53 -8.02 -1.43 5.29
C GLU A 53 -8.54 -0.62 6.49
N THR A 54 -7.88 -0.76 7.65
CA THR A 54 -8.21 -0.02 8.87
C THR A 54 -7.93 1.47 8.72
N GLU A 55 -6.79 1.85 8.14
CA GLU A 55 -6.35 3.23 8.01
C GLU A 55 -7.26 4.05 7.07
N PHE A 56 -7.74 3.40 6.01
CA PHE A 56 -8.57 4.02 4.99
C PHE A 56 -10.03 3.58 5.04
N GLY A 57 -10.44 2.80 6.03
CA GLY A 57 -11.83 2.37 6.22
C GLY A 57 -12.43 1.70 4.98
N LEU A 58 -11.69 0.78 4.36
CA LEU A 58 -12.09 0.07 3.16
C LEU A 58 -11.79 -1.42 3.27
N GLU A 59 -12.39 -2.22 2.41
CA GLU A 59 -12.06 -3.64 2.24
C GLU A 59 -11.40 -3.82 0.87
N LEU A 60 -10.16 -4.33 0.86
CA LEU A 60 -9.47 -4.68 -0.38
C LEU A 60 -9.96 -6.04 -0.86
N PRO A 61 -10.25 -6.21 -2.16
CA PRO A 61 -10.65 -7.51 -2.66
C PRO A 61 -9.50 -8.52 -2.55
N ASP A 62 -9.80 -9.74 -2.07
CA ASP A 62 -8.82 -10.82 -1.91
C ASP A 62 -8.07 -11.14 -3.21
N GLU A 63 -8.74 -11.00 -4.36
CA GLU A 63 -8.12 -11.16 -5.68
C GLU A 63 -7.01 -10.14 -5.93
N LEU A 64 -7.17 -8.90 -5.45
CA LEU A 64 -6.13 -7.88 -5.55
C LEU A 64 -4.94 -8.27 -4.68
N VAL A 65 -5.18 -8.65 -3.42
CA VAL A 65 -4.14 -9.07 -2.46
C VAL A 65 -3.37 -10.28 -2.98
N GLY A 66 -4.09 -11.28 -3.49
CA GLY A 66 -3.50 -12.49 -4.07
C GLY A 66 -2.72 -12.24 -5.37
N ASN A 67 -3.11 -11.22 -6.14
CA ASN A 67 -2.48 -10.89 -7.43
C ASN A 67 -1.43 -9.78 -7.33
N MET A 68 -1.17 -9.18 -6.15
CA MET A 68 -0.17 -8.12 -5.98
C MET A 68 1.26 -8.56 -6.35
N THR A 69 1.55 -9.86 -6.28
CA THR A 69 2.85 -10.42 -6.70
C THR A 69 3.00 -10.53 -8.23
N GLY A 70 1.89 -10.69 -8.96
CA GLY A 70 1.88 -10.83 -10.42
C GLY A 70 1.48 -9.54 -11.17
N SER A 71 0.92 -8.57 -10.47
CA SER A 71 0.35 -7.38 -11.07
C SER A 71 1.38 -6.27 -11.34
N HIS A 72 1.07 -5.42 -12.30
CA HIS A 72 1.85 -4.21 -12.65
C HIS A 72 1.33 -2.96 -11.93
N LEU A 73 0.50 -3.14 -10.89
CA LEU A 73 -0.05 -2.05 -10.10
C LEU A 73 1.07 -1.32 -9.35
N THR A 74 0.99 0.00 -9.36
CA THR A 74 1.88 0.89 -8.63
C THR A 74 1.29 1.31 -7.29
N VAL A 75 2.11 1.91 -6.43
CA VAL A 75 1.63 2.56 -5.20
C VAL A 75 0.63 3.67 -5.52
N GLY A 76 0.80 4.38 -6.64
CA GLY A 76 -0.14 5.37 -7.15
C GLY A 76 -1.48 4.77 -7.53
N ASP A 77 -1.48 3.65 -8.26
CA ASP A 77 -2.72 2.94 -8.61
C ASP A 77 -3.47 2.48 -7.35
N LEU A 78 -2.75 2.00 -6.33
CA LEU A 78 -3.35 1.65 -5.05
C LEU A 78 -3.96 2.88 -4.36
N ALA A 79 -3.25 4.01 -4.36
CA ALA A 79 -3.77 5.26 -3.81
C ALA A 79 -5.03 5.75 -4.53
N ASP A 80 -5.07 5.67 -5.85
CA ASP A 80 -6.24 6.04 -6.64
C ASP A 80 -7.41 5.07 -6.42
N LEU A 81 -7.14 3.77 -6.25
CA LEU A 81 -8.16 2.77 -5.90
C LEU A 81 -8.78 3.08 -4.54
N ILE A 82 -7.94 3.35 -3.53
CA ILE A 82 -8.40 3.74 -2.18
C ILE A 82 -9.25 5.00 -2.24
N LYS A 83 -8.77 6.02 -2.97
CA LYS A 83 -9.49 7.28 -3.16
C LYS A 83 -10.85 7.04 -3.83
N SER A 84 -10.89 6.25 -4.91
CA SER A 84 -12.14 5.94 -5.61
C SER A 84 -13.11 5.14 -4.74
N SER A 85 -12.63 4.29 -3.83
CA SER A 85 -13.48 3.57 -2.87
C SER A 85 -14.07 4.50 -1.82
N GLN A 86 -13.31 5.50 -1.37
CA GLN A 86 -13.77 6.51 -0.41
C GLN A 86 -14.78 7.51 -1.00
N GLU A 87 -14.66 7.87 -2.28
CA GLU A 87 -15.59 8.78 -2.98
C GLU A 87 -16.97 8.13 -3.26
N ARG A 88 -17.10 6.81 -3.07
CA ARG A 88 -18.34 6.06 -3.27
C ARG A 88 -19.18 5.88 -2.00
N VAL A 89 -18.69 6.32 -0.84
CA VAL A 89 -19.35 6.23 0.47
C VAL A 89 -20.09 7.52 0.80
#